data_AF-A0A7S2LTA3-F1
#
_entry.id   AF-A0A7S2LTA3-F1
#
_cell.length_a   1.000
_cell.length_b   1.000
_cell.length_c   1.000
_cell.angle_alpha   90.00
_cell.angle_beta   90.00
_cell.angle_gamma   90.00
#
_symmetry.space_group_name_H-M   'P 1'
#
loop_
_entity.id
_entity.type
_entity.pdbx_description
1 polymer ?
#
loop_
_entity_poly.entity_id
_entity_poly.type
_entity_poly.pdbx_seq_one_letter_code
_entity_poly.pdbx_strand_id
1 'polypeptide(L)'
;MSSYASAPPAIMATAVPVPVTATHTHTHHNTQLHNNVFNPYKPNHPDGYHVTSEINLQQIVLNNQSSNTKVEQHVEQEQRLNTHTIQDLKAQGYTDGLIRALQVNKTEFPIRFWVVDNSGSMWTNDGHRMIQSTTRTRTPKYIDCTRWEEIKETVLYHANMAAQLNMPTIFRLLNHPGSSIGSQQFGICTNTNTCIDNNSKIGAFADVSNAERIMNAIRPQGGTPLTDHILAIQQQVMEIAPQLNATGKRAVVVFATDGIPTDSQGYDSQGARNQFVQALRLMEGLPVWIVIRICTDDDDVVEFYNDLDEKLELSLEVLDDFQGEAKEVFAFNPWLNYALPIHRIRELGFHDRVFDLIDERRLTKTDVRQYCQLLFGQDRFDGTPDPAVDWNGFIAALEKMSYGEEKQWNPISKKNKPLVSIQKLKRTYGNSGCVIM
;
A
#
# COMPACT_ATOMS: atom_id res chain seq x y z
N MET A 1 12.14 -16.91 57.66
CA MET A 1 11.72 -17.92 58.66
C MET A 1 10.43 -18.55 58.17
N SER A 2 10.34 -19.90 58.15
CA SER A 2 9.15 -20.75 57.84
C SER A 2 8.41 -20.50 56.51
N SER A 3 8.35 -21.44 55.53
CA SER A 3 7.75 -22.80 55.52
C SER A 3 6.20 -22.77 55.45
N TYR A 4 5.47 -23.60 54.71
CA TYR A 4 5.74 -24.91 54.08
C TYR A 4 5.03 -25.06 52.71
N ALA A 5 5.54 -26.01 51.92
CA ALA A 5 4.96 -26.59 50.72
C ALA A 5 3.69 -27.45 50.95
N SER A 6 2.87 -27.64 49.91
CA SER A 6 2.32 -28.96 49.53
C SER A 6 1.59 -28.99 48.17
N ALA A 7 1.80 -30.10 47.46
CA ALA A 7 1.00 -30.68 46.36
C ALA A 7 0.94 -32.21 46.67
N PRO A 8 0.39 -33.13 45.83
CA PRO A 8 -0.43 -32.99 44.61
C PRO A 8 -1.88 -33.50 44.93
N PRO A 9 -2.51 -34.59 44.42
CA PRO A 9 -2.17 -35.63 43.41
C PRO A 9 -2.96 -35.51 42.08
N ALA A 10 -2.73 -36.45 41.16
CA ALA A 10 -3.54 -36.72 39.96
C ALA A 10 -4.36 -38.02 40.11
N ILE A 11 -5.37 -38.24 39.26
CA ILE A 11 -6.10 -39.52 39.15
C ILE A 11 -6.19 -39.94 37.68
N MET A 12 -5.72 -41.16 37.37
CA MET A 12 -5.99 -41.88 36.12
C MET A 12 -7.21 -42.78 36.29
N ALA A 13 -7.97 -42.99 35.21
CA ALA A 13 -8.86 -44.15 35.07
C ALA A 13 -8.95 -44.64 33.61
N THR A 14 -8.67 -45.92 33.43
CA THR A 14 -8.89 -46.79 32.25
C THR A 14 -10.31 -47.39 32.30
N ALA A 15 -10.93 -48.04 31.29
CA ALA A 15 -10.75 -48.18 29.83
C ALA A 15 -11.96 -49.00 29.25
N VAL A 16 -11.87 -49.41 27.97
CA VAL A 16 -12.55 -50.57 27.30
C VAL A 16 -13.89 -50.29 26.53
N PRO A 17 -14.09 -50.85 25.31
CA PRO A 17 -15.23 -50.55 24.41
C PRO A 17 -16.22 -51.71 24.20
N VAL A 18 -17.35 -51.46 23.50
CA VAL A 18 -18.27 -52.48 22.93
C VAL A 18 -18.82 -52.02 21.56
N PRO A 19 -18.95 -52.89 20.54
CA PRO A 19 -19.35 -52.51 19.17
C PRO A 19 -20.83 -52.76 18.85
N VAL A 20 -21.33 -52.18 17.75
CA VAL A 20 -22.54 -52.68 17.05
C VAL A 20 -22.29 -52.71 15.54
N THR A 21 -22.37 -53.90 14.96
CA THR A 21 -22.40 -54.16 13.52
C THR A 21 -23.83 -54.08 12.97
N ALA A 22 -24.01 -53.48 11.79
CA ALA A 22 -25.15 -53.77 10.93
C ALA A 22 -24.74 -53.69 9.46
N THR A 23 -24.78 -54.82 8.76
CA THR A 23 -24.57 -54.95 7.32
C THR A 23 -25.87 -54.71 6.55
N HIS A 24 -25.82 -54.08 5.37
CA HIS A 24 -26.54 -54.64 4.21
C HIS A 24 -26.00 -54.20 2.84
N THR A 25 -25.89 -55.23 2.01
CA THR A 25 -25.51 -55.41 0.60
C THR A 25 -26.23 -54.56 -0.48
N HIS A 26 -25.47 -54.26 -1.55
CA HIS A 26 -25.83 -54.17 -2.99
C HIS A 26 -27.02 -53.26 -3.43
N THR A 27 -26.84 -52.40 -4.43
CA THR A 27 -26.79 -52.81 -5.85
C THR A 27 -26.06 -51.81 -6.78
N HIS A 28 -25.57 -52.31 -7.92
CA HIS A 28 -25.11 -51.48 -9.04
C HIS A 28 -26.28 -50.73 -9.71
N HIS A 29 -26.10 -49.45 -10.01
CA HIS A 29 -26.61 -48.86 -11.25
C HIS A 29 -25.59 -47.89 -11.84
N ASN A 30 -25.33 -48.05 -13.14
CA ASN A 30 -24.34 -47.29 -13.91
C ASN A 30 -25.11 -46.33 -14.83
N THR A 31 -25.08 -45.04 -14.54
CA THR A 31 -25.74 -44.03 -15.37
C THR A 31 -24.81 -42.85 -15.57
N GLN A 32 -24.25 -42.73 -16.77
CA GLN A 32 -23.54 -41.54 -17.22
C GLN A 32 -24.53 -40.38 -17.35
N LEU A 33 -24.34 -39.30 -16.59
CA LEU A 33 -25.02 -38.03 -16.83
C LEU A 33 -24.06 -36.84 -16.63
N HIS A 34 -24.17 -35.92 -17.58
CA HIS A 34 -23.41 -34.69 -17.81
C HIS A 34 -22.80 -33.96 -16.61
N ASN A 35 -21.57 -33.46 -16.84
CA ASN A 35 -20.92 -32.41 -16.05
C ASN A 35 -21.80 -31.15 -15.97
N ASN A 36 -22.47 -30.95 -14.84
CA ASN A 36 -22.92 -29.63 -14.38
C ASN A 36 -22.08 -29.27 -13.16
N VAL A 37 -21.21 -28.27 -13.29
CA VAL A 37 -20.41 -27.76 -12.18
C VAL A 37 -21.35 -27.02 -11.22
N PHE A 38 -21.55 -27.62 -10.05
CA PHE A 38 -22.38 -27.07 -8.98
C PHE A 38 -21.62 -25.92 -8.30
N ASN A 39 -22.10 -24.68 -8.46
CA ASN A 39 -21.57 -23.51 -7.75
C ASN A 39 -22.34 -23.32 -6.43
N PRO A 40 -21.71 -23.56 -5.26
CA PRO A 40 -22.42 -23.57 -3.98
C PRO A 40 -22.67 -22.19 -3.35
N TYR A 41 -22.19 -21.09 -3.95
CA TYR A 41 -22.35 -19.73 -3.40
C TYR A 41 -23.32 -18.88 -4.21
N LYS A 42 -24.61 -19.04 -3.91
CA LYS A 42 -25.64 -18.01 -4.12
C LYS A 42 -26.41 -17.78 -2.81
N PRO A 43 -26.16 -16.68 -2.07
CA PRO A 43 -27.01 -16.32 -0.94
C PRO A 43 -28.35 -15.80 -1.45
N ASN A 44 -29.42 -16.57 -1.23
CA ASN A 44 -30.78 -16.09 -1.39
C ASN A 44 -31.15 -15.21 -0.19
N HIS A 45 -31.21 -13.90 -0.37
CA HIS A 45 -31.92 -13.00 0.55
C HIS A 45 -32.78 -12.00 -0.24
N PRO A 46 -34.12 -12.02 -0.08
CA PRO A 46 -35.01 -11.08 -0.76
C PRO A 46 -35.35 -9.91 0.17
N ASP A 47 -34.55 -8.84 0.15
CA ASP A 47 -34.97 -7.54 0.69
C ASP A 47 -34.37 -6.42 -0.15
N GLY A 48 -35.22 -5.48 -0.57
CA GLY A 48 -34.87 -4.47 -1.57
C GLY A 48 -34.11 -3.30 -0.99
N TYR A 49 -32.81 -3.18 -1.33
CA TYR A 49 -32.08 -1.92 -1.29
C TYR A 49 -31.44 -1.63 -2.65
N HIS A 50 -31.31 -0.35 -2.98
CA HIS A 50 -30.94 0.12 -4.31
C HIS A 50 -29.61 -0.44 -4.79
N VAL A 51 -29.58 -0.82 -6.07
CA VAL A 51 -28.40 -1.22 -6.84
C VAL A 51 -27.26 -0.24 -6.59
N THR A 52 -26.19 -0.70 -5.92
CA THR A 52 -24.89 -0.05 -6.08
C THR A 52 -24.48 -0.22 -7.53
N SER A 53 -24.20 0.89 -8.22
CA SER A 53 -23.69 0.83 -9.60
C SER A 53 -22.44 -0.03 -9.64
N GLU A 54 -22.50 -1.17 -10.32
CA GLU A 54 -21.34 -2.06 -10.49
C GLU A 54 -20.18 -1.25 -11.10
N ILE A 55 -19.02 -1.33 -10.46
CA ILE A 55 -17.84 -0.58 -10.89
C ILE A 55 -17.34 -1.22 -12.19
N ASN A 56 -17.61 -0.58 -13.33
CA ASN A 56 -17.20 -1.08 -14.63
C ASN A 56 -15.69 -0.84 -14.85
N LEU A 57 -14.88 -1.82 -14.45
CA LEU A 57 -13.42 -1.78 -14.54
C LEU A 57 -12.93 -1.60 -15.98
N GLN A 58 -13.58 -2.22 -16.95
CA GLN A 58 -13.24 -2.07 -18.37
C GLN A 58 -13.42 -0.63 -18.83
N GLN A 59 -14.52 0.04 -18.46
CA GLN A 59 -14.75 1.45 -18.80
C GLN A 59 -13.74 2.38 -18.09
N ILE A 60 -13.36 2.09 -16.85
CA ILE A 60 -12.32 2.85 -16.12
C ILE A 60 -10.98 2.77 -16.87
N VAL A 61 -10.56 1.57 -17.26
CA VAL A 61 -9.31 1.38 -18.00
C VAL A 61 -9.38 2.04 -19.37
N LEU A 62 -10.46 1.85 -20.14
CA LEU A 62 -10.66 2.46 -21.46
C LEU A 62 -10.65 4.01 -21.41
N ASN A 63 -11.22 4.62 -20.38
CA ASN A 63 -11.20 6.07 -20.22
C ASN A 63 -9.77 6.59 -19.94
N ASN A 64 -9.00 5.88 -19.11
CA ASN A 64 -7.57 6.17 -18.87
C ASN A 64 -6.64 5.75 -20.02
N GLN A 65 -7.19 5.20 -21.11
CA GLN A 65 -6.50 4.95 -22.37
C GLN A 65 -6.89 5.96 -23.46
N SER A 66 -8.14 6.44 -23.47
CA SER A 66 -8.66 7.34 -24.52
C SER A 66 -7.94 8.69 -24.59
N SER A 67 -7.26 9.10 -23.52
CA SER A 67 -6.39 10.28 -23.46
C SER A 67 -5.12 10.21 -24.33
N ASN A 68 -4.83 9.08 -25.01
CA ASN A 68 -3.60 8.88 -25.78
C ASN A 68 -3.75 8.90 -27.31
N THR A 69 -4.97 9.01 -27.88
CA THR A 69 -5.18 8.65 -29.30
C THR A 69 -5.51 9.81 -30.27
N LYS A 70 -5.34 11.09 -29.89
CA LYS A 70 -5.50 12.22 -30.84
C LYS A 70 -4.54 13.40 -30.59
N VAL A 71 -3.73 13.70 -31.63
CA VAL A 71 -2.92 14.92 -31.84
C VAL A 71 -1.77 15.15 -30.84
N GLU A 72 -0.58 14.72 -31.24
CA GLU A 72 0.70 14.73 -30.48
C GLU A 72 1.21 16.10 -29.97
N GLN A 73 0.50 17.20 -30.23
CA GLN A 73 0.86 18.55 -29.72
C GLN A 73 -0.12 19.11 -28.68
N HIS A 74 -1.31 18.51 -28.50
CA HIS A 74 -2.24 18.88 -27.44
C HIS A 74 -2.17 17.94 -26.23
N VAL A 75 -1.79 16.67 -26.43
CA VAL A 75 -1.71 15.64 -25.36
C VAL A 75 -0.71 16.02 -24.25
N GLU A 76 0.43 16.65 -24.58
CA GLU A 76 1.38 17.13 -23.56
C GLU A 76 0.81 18.19 -22.60
N GLN A 77 -0.25 18.91 -22.99
CA GLN A 77 -0.91 19.90 -22.13
C GLN A 77 -2.02 19.29 -21.28
N GLU A 78 -2.73 18.27 -21.77
CA GLU A 78 -3.81 17.61 -21.01
C GLU A 78 -3.30 16.65 -19.92
N GLN A 79 -2.09 16.11 -20.06
CA GLN A 79 -1.52 15.16 -19.09
C GLN A 79 -0.78 15.82 -17.91
N ARG A 80 -0.47 17.12 -17.98
CA ARG A 80 0.22 17.84 -16.90
C ARG A 80 -0.76 18.21 -15.80
N LEU A 81 -0.38 17.97 -14.54
CA LEU A 81 -1.18 18.45 -13.39
C LEU A 81 -1.31 19.97 -13.46
N ASN A 82 -2.51 20.47 -13.19
CA ASN A 82 -2.76 21.91 -13.16
C ASN A 82 -1.96 22.58 -12.02
N THR A 83 -1.70 23.88 -12.17
CA THR A 83 -0.86 24.66 -11.24
C THR A 83 -1.32 24.60 -9.79
N HIS A 84 -2.63 24.54 -9.54
CA HIS A 84 -3.19 24.47 -8.18
C HIS A 84 -2.93 23.11 -7.55
N THR A 85 -3.16 22.00 -8.27
CA THR A 85 -2.80 20.65 -7.81
C THR A 85 -1.29 20.56 -7.50
N ILE A 86 -0.43 21.15 -8.33
CA ILE A 86 1.03 21.21 -8.07
C ILE A 86 1.33 21.99 -6.79
N GLN A 87 0.69 23.15 -6.57
CA GLN A 87 0.89 23.95 -5.35
C GLN A 87 0.43 23.22 -4.09
N ASP A 88 -0.70 22.53 -4.16
CA ASP A 88 -1.26 21.75 -3.04
C ASP A 88 -0.36 20.56 -2.69
N LEU A 89 0.25 19.88 -3.68
CA LEU A 89 1.26 18.83 -3.45
C LEU A 89 2.54 19.42 -2.85
N LYS A 90 3.00 20.58 -3.31
CA LYS A 90 4.16 21.26 -2.69
C LYS A 90 3.89 21.63 -1.23
N ALA A 91 2.68 22.07 -0.90
CA ALA A 91 2.26 22.35 0.48
C ALA A 91 2.19 21.09 1.37
N GLN A 92 2.04 19.90 0.76
CA GLN A 92 2.17 18.60 1.44
C GLN A 92 3.63 18.11 1.53
N GLY A 93 4.59 18.85 0.97
CA GLY A 93 6.02 18.54 1.01
C GLY A 93 6.58 17.78 -0.20
N TYR A 94 5.79 17.56 -1.25
CA TYR A 94 6.29 16.93 -2.49
C TYR A 94 7.18 17.90 -3.27
N THR A 95 8.36 17.43 -3.65
CA THR A 95 9.29 18.14 -4.52
C THR A 95 8.89 18.03 -6.00
N ASP A 96 9.44 18.88 -6.86
CA ASP A 96 9.16 18.86 -8.31
C ASP A 96 9.50 17.52 -9.00
N GLY A 97 10.41 16.72 -8.46
CA GLY A 97 10.68 15.37 -8.94
C GLY A 97 9.60 14.36 -8.49
N LEU A 98 9.21 14.37 -7.21
CA LEU A 98 8.15 13.51 -6.70
C LEU A 98 6.77 13.81 -7.32
N ILE A 99 6.48 15.09 -7.63
CA ILE A 99 5.25 15.47 -8.35
C ILE A 99 5.24 14.90 -9.78
N ARG A 100 6.41 14.78 -10.43
CA ARG A 100 6.55 14.11 -11.73
C ARG A 100 6.47 12.59 -11.61
N ALA A 101 7.05 12.01 -10.56
CA ALA A 101 6.87 10.59 -10.25
C ALA A 101 5.38 10.23 -10.10
N LEU A 102 4.58 11.07 -9.41
CA LEU A 102 3.12 10.92 -9.32
C LEU A 102 2.42 10.99 -10.69
N GLN A 103 2.85 11.89 -11.60
CA GLN A 103 2.30 11.99 -12.96
C GLN A 103 2.56 10.72 -13.80
N VAL A 104 3.78 10.19 -13.72
CA VAL A 104 4.16 8.93 -14.37
C VAL A 104 3.37 7.77 -13.77
N ASN A 105 3.32 7.67 -12.44
CA ASN A 105 2.61 6.62 -11.69
C ASN A 105 1.10 6.59 -11.98
N LYS A 106 0.46 7.75 -12.14
CA LYS A 106 -0.93 7.84 -12.60
C LYS A 106 -1.13 7.24 -13.99
N THR A 107 -0.14 7.41 -14.88
CA THR A 107 -0.23 7.03 -16.29
C THR A 107 0.03 5.54 -16.50
N GLU A 108 1.05 5.00 -15.82
CA GLU A 108 1.43 3.59 -15.83
C GLU A 108 0.38 2.69 -15.15
N PHE A 109 -0.23 3.19 -14.07
CA PHE A 109 -1.19 2.46 -13.28
C PHE A 109 -2.59 3.11 -13.32
N PRO A 110 -3.47 2.72 -14.26
CA PRO A 110 -4.77 3.37 -14.45
C PRO A 110 -5.82 3.01 -13.39
N ILE A 111 -5.52 2.06 -12.50
CA ILE A 111 -6.40 1.65 -11.40
C ILE A 111 -5.62 1.15 -10.19
N ARG A 112 -6.13 1.46 -8.99
CA ARG A 112 -5.65 0.98 -7.69
C ARG A 112 -6.73 0.22 -6.96
N PHE A 113 -6.37 -0.89 -6.35
CA PHE A 113 -7.18 -1.61 -5.36
C PHE A 113 -6.48 -1.50 -4.00
N TRP A 114 -7.22 -1.20 -2.95
CA TRP A 114 -6.76 -1.18 -1.57
C TRP A 114 -7.60 -2.16 -0.76
N VAL A 115 -6.98 -3.22 -0.25
CA VAL A 115 -7.54 -4.09 0.77
C VAL A 115 -7.16 -3.49 2.12
N VAL A 116 -8.16 -3.09 2.89
CA VAL A 116 -8.01 -2.37 4.15
C VAL A 116 -8.46 -3.26 5.29
N ASP A 117 -7.55 -3.56 6.20
CA ASP A 117 -7.84 -4.35 7.38
C ASP A 117 -8.69 -3.59 8.38
N ASN A 118 -9.78 -4.23 8.78
CA ASN A 118 -10.71 -3.79 9.82
C ASN A 118 -11.11 -4.99 10.71
N SER A 119 -10.21 -5.97 10.86
CA SER A 119 -10.34 -7.12 11.76
C SER A 119 -10.26 -6.71 13.24
N GLY A 120 -10.45 -7.66 14.16
CA GLY A 120 -10.39 -7.40 15.60
C GLY A 120 -9.03 -6.92 16.12
N SER A 121 -7.92 -7.34 15.50
CA SER A 121 -6.54 -7.00 15.92
C SER A 121 -6.21 -5.51 15.75
N MET A 122 -6.90 -4.82 14.82
CA MET A 122 -6.73 -3.40 14.55
C MET A 122 -7.09 -2.47 15.74
N TRP A 123 -7.61 -3.00 16.84
CA TRP A 123 -7.78 -2.31 18.12
C TRP A 123 -6.51 -2.18 18.96
N THR A 124 -5.44 -2.91 18.63
CA THR A 124 -4.15 -2.85 19.32
C THR A 124 -3.59 -1.43 19.22
N ASN A 125 -3.01 -0.93 20.33
CA ASN A 125 -2.65 0.48 20.54
C ASN A 125 -1.14 0.72 20.44
N ASP A 126 -0.59 0.30 19.32
CA ASP A 126 0.80 0.34 18.87
C ASP A 126 0.98 1.03 17.50
N GLY A 127 -0.10 1.53 16.89
CA GLY A 127 -0.04 2.34 15.67
C GLY A 127 0.36 3.79 15.94
N HIS A 128 0.88 4.49 14.93
CA HIS A 128 1.49 5.81 15.10
C HIS A 128 0.98 6.85 14.10
N ARG A 129 0.37 7.94 14.58
CA ARG A 129 -0.13 9.03 13.70
C ARG A 129 0.51 10.39 13.95
N MET A 130 0.52 11.22 12.91
CA MET A 130 1.11 12.57 12.94
C MET A 130 0.03 13.63 13.22
N ILE A 131 0.01 14.19 14.43
CA ILE A 131 -0.85 15.34 14.75
C ILE A 131 -0.11 16.66 14.56
N GLN A 132 -0.76 17.65 13.95
CA GLN A 132 -0.21 19.00 13.86
C GLN A 132 -0.32 19.70 15.22
N SER A 133 0.81 20.21 15.75
CA SER A 133 0.78 20.85 17.06
C SER A 133 0.10 22.22 17.00
N THR A 134 -0.85 22.43 17.91
CA THR A 134 -1.54 23.72 18.14
C THR A 134 -0.64 24.82 18.70
N THR A 135 0.63 24.51 19.03
CA THR A 135 1.59 25.47 19.56
C THR A 135 2.21 26.32 18.45
N ARG A 136 2.69 27.50 18.84
CA ARG A 136 3.29 28.51 17.94
C ARG A 136 4.49 28.00 17.12
N THR A 137 5.08 26.86 17.46
CA THR A 137 6.20 26.25 16.70
C THR A 137 5.76 25.43 15.49
N ARG A 138 4.47 25.08 15.34
CA ARG A 138 3.89 24.26 14.24
C ARG A 138 4.56 22.90 13.96
N THR A 139 5.56 22.51 14.73
CA THR A 139 6.24 21.21 14.65
C THR A 139 5.22 20.09 14.85
N PRO A 140 5.08 19.15 13.90
CA PRO A 140 4.24 17.98 14.10
C PRO A 140 4.66 17.16 15.32
N LYS A 141 3.74 16.39 15.87
CA LYS A 141 4.01 15.40 16.91
C LYS A 141 3.48 14.06 16.45
N TYR A 142 4.28 13.01 16.64
CA TYR A 142 3.76 11.65 16.60
C TYR A 142 3.13 11.32 17.94
N ILE A 143 1.98 10.66 17.89
CA ILE A 143 1.30 10.09 19.05
C ILE A 143 0.91 8.65 18.76
N ASP A 144 0.98 7.84 19.80
CA ASP A 144 0.54 6.45 19.80
C ASP A 144 -1.00 6.43 19.70
N CYS A 145 -1.52 5.47 18.95
CA CYS A 145 -2.94 5.29 18.67
C CYS A 145 -3.21 3.84 18.29
N THR A 146 -4.46 3.50 17.95
CA THR A 146 -4.74 2.15 17.45
C THR A 146 -4.30 2.01 16.00
N ARG A 147 -3.92 0.80 15.59
CA ARG A 147 -3.64 0.44 14.19
C ARG A 147 -4.77 0.91 13.26
N TRP A 148 -6.02 0.79 13.72
CA TRP A 148 -7.19 1.34 13.03
C TRP A 148 -7.16 2.86 12.84
N GLU A 149 -6.82 3.65 13.86
CA GLU A 149 -6.75 5.12 13.75
C GLU A 149 -5.68 5.56 12.75
N GLU A 150 -4.55 4.84 12.69
CA GLU A 150 -3.49 5.08 11.71
C GLU A 150 -3.91 4.70 10.29
N ILE A 151 -4.36 3.46 10.04
CA ILE A 151 -4.76 3.06 8.67
C ILE A 151 -5.93 3.90 8.16
N LYS A 152 -6.83 4.34 9.05
CA LYS A 152 -7.91 5.28 8.71
C LYS A 152 -7.34 6.61 8.20
N GLU A 153 -6.36 7.20 8.88
CA GLU A 153 -5.70 8.42 8.43
C GLU A 153 -5.01 8.23 7.07
N THR A 154 -4.32 7.10 6.89
CA THR A 154 -3.69 6.69 5.63
C THR A 154 -4.71 6.52 4.49
N VAL A 155 -5.81 5.81 4.69
CA VAL A 155 -6.86 5.60 3.69
C VAL A 155 -7.54 6.92 3.31
N LEU A 156 -7.83 7.80 4.27
CA LEU A 156 -8.41 9.10 3.98
C LEU A 156 -7.44 10.05 3.28
N TYR A 157 -6.14 9.95 3.58
CA TYR A 157 -5.09 10.65 2.83
C TYR A 157 -5.05 10.18 1.36
N HIS A 158 -5.02 8.87 1.13
CA HIS A 158 -5.01 8.30 -0.23
C HIS A 158 -6.31 8.53 -0.99
N ALA A 159 -7.46 8.58 -0.32
CA ALA A 159 -8.72 8.96 -0.94
C ALA A 159 -8.70 10.43 -1.41
N ASN A 160 -8.21 11.35 -0.57
CA ASN A 160 -8.04 12.75 -0.96
C ASN A 160 -7.03 12.93 -2.10
N MET A 161 -5.90 12.22 -2.06
CA MET A 161 -4.91 12.24 -3.13
C MET A 161 -5.48 11.68 -4.45
N ALA A 162 -6.18 10.55 -4.39
CA ALA A 162 -6.82 9.94 -5.55
C ALA A 162 -7.82 10.89 -6.22
N ALA A 163 -8.63 11.60 -5.42
CA ALA A 163 -9.51 12.67 -5.89
C ALA A 163 -8.75 13.86 -6.48
N GLN A 164 -7.70 14.35 -5.81
CA GLN A 164 -6.89 15.49 -6.23
C GLN A 164 -6.14 15.23 -7.56
N LEU A 165 -5.74 13.99 -7.79
CA LEU A 165 -4.98 13.56 -8.98
C LEU A 165 -5.86 12.93 -10.07
N ASN A 166 -7.17 12.74 -9.84
CA ASN A 166 -8.06 11.94 -10.70
C ASN A 166 -7.48 10.55 -10.99
N MET A 167 -7.19 9.79 -9.94
CA MET A 167 -6.65 8.42 -9.98
C MET A 167 -7.73 7.45 -9.47
N PRO A 168 -8.26 6.55 -10.31
CA PRO A 168 -9.28 5.59 -9.88
C PRO A 168 -8.73 4.63 -8.83
N THR A 169 -9.30 4.70 -7.63
CA THR A 169 -8.88 3.90 -6.47
C THR A 169 -10.10 3.26 -5.82
N ILE A 170 -10.07 1.94 -5.67
CA ILE A 170 -11.13 1.13 -5.05
C ILE A 170 -10.63 0.67 -3.68
N PHE A 171 -11.30 1.09 -2.61
CA PHE A 171 -11.06 0.60 -1.26
C PHE A 171 -12.05 -0.53 -0.94
N ARG A 172 -11.53 -1.65 -0.45
CA ARG A 172 -12.29 -2.81 0.01
C ARG A 172 -11.88 -3.16 1.44
N LEU A 173 -12.85 -3.24 2.34
CA LEU A 173 -12.65 -3.61 3.73
C LEU A 173 -12.57 -5.14 3.86
N LEU A 174 -11.68 -5.67 4.69
CA LEU A 174 -11.57 -7.13 4.91
C LEU A 174 -12.90 -7.73 5.39
N ASN A 175 -13.56 -7.06 6.34
CA ASN A 175 -14.83 -7.44 6.93
C ASN A 175 -15.92 -6.42 6.55
N HIS A 176 -17.16 -6.88 6.32
CA HIS A 176 -18.27 -5.99 5.99
C HIS A 176 -18.55 -5.02 7.15
N PRO A 177 -18.61 -3.70 6.93
CA PRO A 177 -18.76 -2.71 8.00
C PRO A 177 -20.16 -2.66 8.65
N GLY A 178 -21.01 -3.67 8.42
CA GLY A 178 -22.45 -3.62 8.69
C GLY A 178 -23.24 -2.75 7.70
N SER A 179 -24.44 -3.21 7.32
CA SER A 179 -25.26 -2.61 6.26
C SER A 179 -25.75 -1.18 6.54
N SER A 180 -25.75 -0.75 7.80
CA SER A 180 -26.08 0.62 8.22
C SER A 180 -24.93 1.62 8.02
N ILE A 181 -23.68 1.13 7.87
CA ILE A 181 -22.51 1.97 7.64
C ILE A 181 -22.27 2.15 6.13
N GLY A 182 -22.32 1.06 5.36
CA GLY A 182 -22.19 1.12 3.91
C GLY A 182 -21.76 -0.21 3.30
N SER A 183 -21.45 -0.18 2.01
CA SER A 183 -20.87 -1.31 1.28
C SER A 183 -19.46 -1.64 1.80
N GLN A 184 -19.09 -2.92 1.71
CA GLN A 184 -17.72 -3.38 1.98
C GLN A 184 -16.68 -2.78 1.00
N GLN A 185 -17.11 -2.30 -0.16
CA GLN A 185 -16.25 -1.67 -1.17
C GLN A 185 -16.79 -0.27 -1.52
N PHE A 186 -15.89 0.71 -1.65
CA PHE A 186 -16.18 2.06 -2.14
C PHE A 186 -15.05 2.53 -3.07
N GLY A 187 -15.35 3.47 -3.97
CA GLY A 187 -14.41 3.94 -4.99
C GLY A 187 -14.25 5.45 -4.98
N ILE A 188 -13.06 5.92 -5.37
CA ILE A 188 -12.73 7.32 -5.65
C ILE A 188 -12.42 7.43 -7.14
N CYS A 189 -13.06 8.38 -7.84
CA CYS A 189 -12.89 8.59 -9.28
C CYS A 189 -13.22 7.37 -10.15
N THR A 190 -14.02 6.42 -9.64
CA THR A 190 -14.42 5.20 -10.35
C THR A 190 -15.68 5.38 -11.21
N ASN A 191 -16.53 6.36 -10.85
CA ASN A 191 -17.77 6.64 -11.57
C ASN A 191 -17.52 7.61 -12.73
N THR A 192 -17.30 7.06 -13.92
CA THR A 192 -16.90 7.81 -15.12
C THR A 192 -17.83 8.99 -15.43
N ASN A 193 -19.14 8.84 -15.26
CA ASN A 193 -20.12 9.90 -15.53
C ASN A 193 -20.03 11.13 -14.60
N THR A 194 -19.34 11.05 -13.45
CA THR A 194 -19.19 12.16 -12.51
C THR A 194 -17.78 12.79 -12.48
N CYS A 195 -16.78 12.15 -13.10
CA CYS A 195 -15.40 12.63 -13.15
C CYS A 195 -14.83 12.88 -14.56
N ILE A 196 -15.60 12.66 -15.64
CA ILE A 196 -15.19 12.97 -17.03
C ILE A 196 -15.07 14.48 -17.32
N ASP A 197 -15.80 15.35 -16.61
CA ASP A 197 -15.53 16.79 -16.67
C ASP A 197 -14.37 17.11 -15.70
N ASN A 198 -13.29 17.67 -16.26
CA ASN A 198 -12.14 18.17 -15.49
C ASN A 198 -12.52 19.28 -14.47
N ASN A 199 -13.73 19.86 -14.57
CA ASN A 199 -14.30 20.77 -13.57
C ASN A 199 -15.27 20.10 -12.57
N SER A 200 -15.68 18.84 -12.76
CA SER A 200 -16.58 18.12 -11.85
C SER A 200 -15.83 17.60 -10.61
N LYS A 201 -15.22 18.53 -9.86
CA LYS A 201 -14.76 18.30 -8.48
C LYS A 201 -15.88 17.74 -7.58
N ILE A 202 -17.15 17.95 -7.96
CA ILE A 202 -18.35 17.48 -7.26
C ILE A 202 -18.35 15.95 -7.11
N GLY A 203 -17.99 15.21 -8.17
CA GLY A 203 -17.95 13.74 -8.13
C GLY A 203 -16.90 13.22 -7.15
N ALA A 204 -15.64 13.64 -7.35
CA ALA A 204 -14.52 13.21 -6.52
C ALA A 204 -14.67 13.66 -5.04
N PHE A 205 -15.25 14.84 -4.78
CA PHE A 205 -15.54 15.30 -3.42
C PHE A 205 -16.64 14.48 -2.74
N ALA A 206 -17.68 14.05 -3.48
CA ALA A 206 -18.71 13.17 -2.96
C ALA A 206 -18.15 11.77 -2.63
N ASP A 207 -17.27 11.24 -3.48
CA ASP A 207 -16.56 9.98 -3.24
C ASP A 207 -15.73 10.05 -1.94
N VAL A 208 -14.92 11.11 -1.76
CA VAL A 208 -14.14 11.35 -0.53
C VAL A 208 -15.04 11.52 0.70
N SER A 209 -16.11 12.31 0.60
CA SER A 209 -17.07 12.49 1.69
C SER A 209 -17.72 11.16 2.13
N ASN A 210 -17.98 10.26 1.18
CA ASN A 210 -18.49 8.93 1.49
C ASN A 210 -17.41 8.03 2.13
N ALA A 211 -16.16 8.11 1.67
CA ALA A 211 -15.04 7.41 2.30
C ALA A 211 -14.86 7.87 3.76
N GLU A 212 -14.85 9.18 4.03
CA GLU A 212 -14.80 9.75 5.39
C GLU A 212 -15.96 9.25 6.26
N ARG A 213 -17.18 9.25 5.72
CA ARG A 213 -18.39 8.77 6.43
C ARG A 213 -18.29 7.29 6.79
N ILE A 214 -17.83 6.43 5.88
CA ILE A 214 -17.65 4.99 6.11
C ILE A 214 -16.54 4.77 7.14
N MET A 215 -15.35 5.31 6.88
CA MET A 215 -14.15 5.05 7.68
C MET A 215 -14.25 5.56 9.13
N ASN A 216 -14.96 6.66 9.38
CA ASN A 216 -15.18 7.16 10.75
C ASN A 216 -16.25 6.37 11.54
N ALA A 217 -17.18 5.71 10.84
CA ALA A 217 -18.26 4.95 11.47
C ALA A 217 -17.85 3.53 11.86
N ILE A 218 -16.91 2.91 11.14
CA ILE A 218 -16.45 1.52 11.35
C ILE A 218 -15.96 1.28 12.79
N ARG A 219 -16.23 0.07 13.27
CA ARG A 219 -15.59 -0.52 14.44
C ARG A 219 -14.90 -1.80 13.98
N PRO A 220 -13.57 -1.93 14.13
CA PRO A 220 -12.86 -3.13 13.71
C PRO A 220 -13.37 -4.39 14.44
N GLN A 221 -13.58 -5.46 13.67
CA GLN A 221 -14.17 -6.73 14.09
C GLN A 221 -13.97 -7.82 13.03
N GLY A 222 -14.03 -9.09 13.44
CA GLY A 222 -13.86 -10.23 12.54
C GLY A 222 -12.40 -10.67 12.40
N GLY A 223 -12.15 -11.64 11.52
CA GLY A 223 -10.82 -12.18 11.22
C GLY A 223 -10.17 -11.48 10.02
N THR A 224 -9.17 -12.14 9.44
CA THR A 224 -8.29 -11.59 8.41
C THR A 224 -8.34 -12.45 7.13
N PRO A 225 -9.47 -12.48 6.39
CA PRO A 225 -9.72 -13.37 5.25
C PRO A 225 -9.02 -12.91 3.95
N LEU A 226 -7.72 -12.58 4.03
CA LEU A 226 -6.94 -12.00 2.93
C LEU A 226 -7.00 -12.84 1.63
N THR A 227 -6.99 -14.17 1.75
CA THR A 227 -7.06 -15.11 0.63
C THR A 227 -8.27 -14.86 -0.27
N ASP A 228 -9.46 -14.68 0.30
CA ASP A 228 -10.68 -14.45 -0.47
C ASP A 228 -10.65 -13.11 -1.20
N HIS A 229 -10.04 -12.09 -0.58
CA HIS A 229 -9.85 -10.77 -1.19
C HIS A 229 -8.84 -10.79 -2.33
N ILE A 230 -7.74 -11.54 -2.20
CA ILE A 230 -6.79 -11.78 -3.29
C ILE A 230 -7.51 -12.44 -4.47
N LEU A 231 -8.20 -13.57 -4.25
CA LEU A 231 -8.90 -14.31 -5.32
C LEU A 231 -9.95 -13.44 -6.04
N ALA A 232 -10.70 -12.61 -5.30
CA ALA A 232 -11.67 -11.70 -5.90
C ALA A 232 -11.01 -10.53 -6.68
N ILE A 233 -9.84 -10.04 -6.27
CA ILE A 233 -9.07 -9.03 -7.03
C ILE A 233 -8.39 -9.68 -8.24
N GLN A 234 -7.88 -10.90 -8.10
CA GLN A 234 -7.26 -11.69 -9.16
C GLN A 234 -8.22 -11.85 -10.34
N GLN A 235 -9.47 -12.25 -10.08
CA GLN A 235 -10.50 -12.32 -11.11
C GLN A 235 -10.78 -10.95 -11.76
N GLN A 236 -10.90 -9.89 -10.96
CA GLN A 236 -11.13 -8.53 -11.45
C GLN A 236 -9.98 -8.01 -12.34
N VAL A 237 -8.74 -8.35 -12.00
CA VAL A 237 -7.56 -8.04 -12.83
C VAL A 237 -7.56 -8.87 -14.11
N MET A 238 -7.88 -10.17 -14.06
CA MET A 238 -7.99 -11.02 -15.26
C MET A 238 -8.96 -10.43 -16.31
N GLU A 239 -10.07 -9.85 -15.86
CA GLU A 239 -11.10 -9.22 -16.73
C GLU A 239 -10.62 -7.95 -17.47
N ILE A 240 -9.57 -7.28 -16.97
CA ILE A 240 -8.94 -6.09 -17.56
C ILE A 240 -7.50 -6.30 -18.06
N ALA A 241 -6.92 -7.48 -17.79
CA ALA A 241 -5.54 -7.81 -18.16
C ALA A 241 -5.26 -7.67 -19.67
N PRO A 242 -6.17 -8.04 -20.61
CA PRO A 242 -5.95 -7.80 -22.03
C PRO A 242 -5.74 -6.32 -22.39
N GLN A 243 -6.54 -5.43 -21.80
CA GLN A 243 -6.45 -3.98 -22.02
C GLN A 243 -5.18 -3.39 -21.39
N LEU A 244 -4.82 -3.83 -20.18
CA LEU A 244 -3.60 -3.43 -19.49
C LEU A 244 -2.35 -3.85 -20.28
N ASN A 245 -2.24 -5.13 -20.64
CA ASN A 245 -1.15 -5.69 -21.45
C ASN A 245 -1.02 -4.99 -22.81
N ALA A 246 -2.13 -4.74 -23.52
CA ALA A 246 -2.11 -4.05 -24.81
C ALA A 246 -1.62 -2.60 -24.73
N THR A 247 -1.51 -2.01 -23.54
CA THR A 247 -1.02 -0.65 -23.31
C THR A 247 0.25 -0.57 -22.45
N GLY A 248 0.84 -1.72 -22.07
CA GLY A 248 2.01 -1.76 -21.18
C GLY A 248 1.74 -1.24 -19.76
N LYS A 249 0.46 -1.20 -19.35
CA LYS A 249 0.00 -0.67 -18.06
C LYS A 249 -0.21 -1.81 -17.05
N ARG A 250 -0.26 -1.48 -15.75
CA ARG A 250 -0.49 -2.45 -14.65
C ARG A 250 -1.55 -1.95 -13.67
N ALA A 251 -2.23 -2.83 -12.95
CA ALA A 251 -3.01 -2.44 -11.78
C ALA A 251 -2.13 -2.41 -10.53
N VAL A 252 -2.38 -1.49 -9.58
CA VAL A 252 -1.77 -1.58 -8.23
C VAL A 252 -2.75 -2.29 -7.31
N VAL A 253 -2.24 -3.19 -6.46
CA VAL A 253 -3.00 -3.83 -5.38
C VAL A 253 -2.27 -3.64 -4.07
N VAL A 254 -2.83 -2.83 -3.17
CA VAL A 254 -2.29 -2.56 -1.84
C VAL A 254 -3.02 -3.43 -0.82
N PHE A 255 -2.30 -4.26 -0.07
CA PHE A 255 -2.80 -4.99 1.09
C PHE A 255 -2.31 -4.30 2.35
N ALA A 256 -3.18 -3.54 3.02
CA ALA A 256 -2.87 -2.89 4.28
C ALA A 256 -3.45 -3.70 5.44
N THR A 257 -2.60 -4.45 6.15
CA THR A 257 -3.00 -5.44 7.16
C THR A 257 -2.05 -5.49 8.35
N ASP A 258 -2.58 -5.88 9.52
CA ASP A 258 -1.81 -6.00 10.76
C ASP A 258 -1.54 -7.44 11.20
N GLY A 259 -1.79 -8.41 10.32
CA GLY A 259 -1.74 -9.81 10.69
C GLY A 259 -1.52 -10.77 9.53
N ILE A 260 -1.43 -12.03 9.94
CA ILE A 260 -1.27 -13.18 9.07
C ILE A 260 -2.66 -13.65 8.58
N PRO A 261 -2.79 -14.14 7.34
CA PRO A 261 -4.04 -14.68 6.79
C PRO A 261 -4.68 -15.74 7.70
N THR A 262 -5.96 -15.54 8.04
CA THR A 262 -6.78 -16.50 8.78
C THR A 262 -7.66 -17.35 7.85
N ASP A 263 -8.07 -18.53 8.31
CA ASP A 263 -9.08 -19.34 7.64
C ASP A 263 -10.50 -18.73 7.76
N SER A 264 -11.50 -19.43 7.19
CA SER A 264 -12.92 -19.01 7.21
C SER A 264 -13.58 -19.04 8.59
N GLN A 265 -12.90 -19.57 9.62
CA GLN A 265 -13.32 -19.53 11.02
C GLN A 265 -12.56 -18.46 11.82
N GLY A 266 -11.60 -17.76 11.21
CA GLY A 266 -10.78 -16.74 11.84
C GLY A 266 -9.53 -17.28 12.55
N TYR A 267 -9.10 -18.52 12.28
CA TYR A 267 -7.88 -19.08 12.86
C TYR A 267 -6.68 -18.92 11.91
N ASP A 268 -5.56 -18.43 12.45
CA ASP A 268 -4.26 -18.59 11.81
C ASP A 268 -3.86 -20.07 11.83
N SER A 269 -3.42 -20.57 10.69
CA SER A 269 -2.88 -21.92 10.54
C SER A 269 -1.93 -21.97 9.35
N GLN A 270 -1.01 -22.93 9.35
CA GLN A 270 -0.16 -23.18 8.18
C GLN A 270 -0.99 -23.46 6.91
N GLY A 271 -2.20 -23.99 7.05
CA GLY A 271 -3.14 -24.15 5.93
C GLY A 271 -3.58 -22.81 5.34
N ALA A 272 -4.00 -21.86 6.17
CA ALA A 272 -4.39 -20.51 5.75
C ALA A 272 -3.21 -19.73 5.14
N ARG A 273 -2.03 -19.77 5.79
CA ARG A 273 -0.77 -19.21 5.27
C ARG A 273 -0.42 -19.77 3.89
N ASN A 274 -0.49 -21.09 3.71
CA ASN A 274 -0.23 -21.73 2.43
C ASN A 274 -1.26 -21.34 1.36
N GLN A 275 -2.55 -21.24 1.71
CA GLN A 275 -3.60 -20.83 0.78
C GLN A 275 -3.42 -19.38 0.32
N PHE A 276 -3.04 -18.48 1.21
CA PHE A 276 -2.69 -17.09 0.89
C PHE A 276 -1.51 -17.00 -0.09
N VAL A 277 -0.41 -17.72 0.18
CA VAL A 277 0.75 -17.76 -0.73
C VAL A 277 0.36 -18.32 -2.10
N GLN A 278 -0.50 -19.34 -2.16
CA GLN A 278 -1.01 -19.85 -3.43
C GLN A 278 -1.94 -18.85 -4.15
N ALA A 279 -2.76 -18.08 -3.42
CA ALA A 279 -3.58 -17.03 -4.00
C ALA A 279 -2.73 -15.89 -4.58
N LEU A 280 -1.62 -15.52 -3.92
CA LEU A 280 -0.63 -14.59 -4.49
C LEU A 280 0.02 -15.16 -5.77
N ARG A 281 0.38 -16.45 -5.81
CA ARG A 281 0.88 -17.10 -7.05
C ARG A 281 -0.12 -17.07 -8.21
N LEU A 282 -1.42 -17.02 -7.95
CA LEU A 282 -2.43 -16.85 -9.01
C LEU A 282 -2.48 -15.43 -9.60
N MET A 283 -1.77 -14.47 -8.99
CA MET A 283 -1.51 -13.13 -9.55
C MET A 283 -0.28 -13.10 -10.46
N GLU A 284 0.54 -14.16 -10.47
CA GLU A 284 1.76 -14.24 -11.26
C GLU A 284 1.45 -14.24 -12.77
N GLY A 285 2.21 -13.45 -13.53
CA GLY A 285 1.94 -13.21 -14.95
C GLY A 285 0.74 -12.29 -15.26
N LEU A 286 -0.02 -11.82 -14.26
CA LEU A 286 -0.97 -10.72 -14.45
C LEU A 286 -0.24 -9.36 -14.45
N PRO A 287 -0.76 -8.34 -15.16
CA PRO A 287 -0.18 -7.00 -15.14
C PRO A 287 -0.51 -6.28 -13.82
N VAL A 288 0.19 -6.64 -12.75
CA VAL A 288 0.01 -6.09 -11.40
C VAL A 288 1.32 -5.56 -10.80
N TRP A 289 1.16 -4.63 -9.87
CA TRP A 289 2.15 -4.26 -8.85
C TRP A 289 1.47 -4.43 -7.49
N ILE A 290 2.09 -5.18 -6.58
CA ILE A 290 1.53 -5.47 -5.27
C ILE A 290 2.33 -4.72 -4.21
N VAL A 291 1.64 -4.04 -3.31
CA VAL A 291 2.24 -3.42 -2.12
C VAL A 291 1.62 -4.07 -0.89
N ILE A 292 2.42 -4.61 0.02
CA ILE A 292 1.97 -5.07 1.33
C ILE A 292 2.39 -4.02 2.35
N ARG A 293 1.41 -3.27 2.88
CA ARG A 293 1.62 -2.32 3.97
C ARG A 293 1.33 -3.03 5.30
N ILE A 294 2.38 -3.34 6.03
CA ILE A 294 2.29 -3.90 7.37
C ILE A 294 1.81 -2.80 8.33
N CYS A 295 0.90 -3.16 9.23
CA CYS A 295 0.27 -2.24 10.20
C CYS A 295 0.53 -2.70 11.66
N THR A 296 1.67 -3.34 11.93
CA THR A 296 1.99 -4.00 13.21
C THR A 296 3.49 -4.00 13.51
N ASP A 297 3.87 -3.67 14.73
CA ASP A 297 5.24 -3.85 15.28
C ASP A 297 5.46 -5.35 15.70
N ASP A 298 4.93 -6.33 14.96
CA ASP A 298 5.02 -7.77 15.31
C ASP A 298 6.03 -8.47 14.41
N ASP A 299 7.19 -8.80 14.99
CA ASP A 299 8.33 -9.41 14.31
C ASP A 299 7.95 -10.69 13.54
N ASP A 300 7.04 -11.54 14.06
CA ASP A 300 6.62 -12.78 13.38
C ASP A 300 5.80 -12.48 12.10
N VAL A 301 5.07 -11.37 12.08
CA VAL A 301 4.29 -10.90 10.93
C VAL A 301 5.20 -10.25 9.89
N VAL A 302 6.16 -9.43 10.34
CA VAL A 302 7.17 -8.79 9.47
C VAL A 302 8.06 -9.85 8.82
N GLU A 303 8.56 -10.82 9.59
CA GLU A 303 9.35 -11.94 9.06
C GLU A 303 8.53 -12.69 8.00
N PHE A 304 7.27 -13.08 8.27
CA PHE A 304 6.40 -13.79 7.32
C PHE A 304 6.25 -13.07 5.96
N TYR A 305 6.09 -11.74 5.96
CA TYR A 305 5.91 -10.96 4.73
C TYR A 305 7.21 -10.73 3.96
N ASN A 306 8.33 -10.48 4.66
CA ASN A 306 9.65 -10.38 4.03
C ASN A 306 10.06 -11.72 3.38
N ASP A 307 9.70 -12.84 4.02
CA ASP A 307 9.87 -14.21 3.54
C ASP A 307 9.08 -14.55 2.26
N LEU A 308 8.26 -13.64 1.72
CA LEU A 308 7.47 -13.88 0.50
C LEU A 308 8.27 -13.65 -0.78
N ASP A 309 9.21 -12.70 -0.79
CA ASP A 309 9.99 -12.35 -1.98
C ASP A 309 10.86 -13.54 -2.43
N GLU A 310 11.46 -14.27 -1.48
CA GLU A 310 12.19 -15.52 -1.78
C GLU A 310 11.30 -16.65 -2.34
N LYS A 311 9.97 -16.55 -2.22
CA LYS A 311 9.00 -17.64 -2.51
C LYS A 311 8.12 -17.36 -3.72
N LEU A 312 8.17 -16.16 -4.30
CA LEU A 312 7.23 -15.66 -5.31
C LEU A 312 7.98 -14.87 -6.38
N GLU A 313 7.82 -15.22 -7.66
CA GLU A 313 8.34 -14.42 -8.78
C GLU A 313 7.41 -13.23 -9.09
N LEU A 314 6.94 -12.53 -8.05
CA LEU A 314 5.96 -11.45 -8.15
C LEU A 314 6.62 -10.08 -8.09
N SER A 315 5.99 -9.12 -8.79
CA SER A 315 6.25 -7.69 -8.58
C SER A 315 5.58 -7.22 -7.28
N LEU A 316 6.29 -7.38 -6.17
CA LEU A 316 5.85 -7.15 -4.80
C LEU A 316 6.76 -6.13 -4.09
N GLU A 317 6.18 -5.29 -3.25
CA GLU A 317 6.89 -4.40 -2.32
C GLU A 317 6.30 -4.60 -0.91
N VAL A 318 7.14 -4.76 0.11
CA VAL A 318 6.72 -4.80 1.51
C VAL A 318 7.12 -3.46 2.15
N LEU A 319 6.20 -2.83 2.88
CA LEU A 319 6.38 -1.56 3.55
C LEU A 319 5.93 -1.68 5.01
N ASP A 320 6.76 -1.21 5.93
CA ASP A 320 6.41 -1.08 7.35
C ASP A 320 5.68 0.25 7.63
N ASP A 321 5.33 0.50 8.90
CA ASP A 321 4.88 1.80 9.40
C ASP A 321 5.91 2.91 9.07
N PHE A 322 5.43 4.15 8.91
CA PHE A 322 6.29 5.27 8.47
C PHE A 322 7.52 5.52 9.38
N GLN A 323 7.43 5.21 10.67
CA GLN A 323 8.56 5.33 11.59
C GLN A 323 9.49 4.12 11.54
N GLY A 324 8.96 2.90 11.43
CA GLY A 324 9.67 1.64 11.23
C GLY A 324 10.59 1.69 10.03
N GLU A 325 9.97 1.81 8.86
CA GLU A 325 10.56 2.07 7.55
C GLU A 325 11.66 3.17 7.61
N ALA A 326 11.38 4.29 8.27
CA ALA A 326 12.37 5.37 8.39
C ALA A 326 13.59 5.02 9.26
N LYS A 327 13.48 4.07 10.21
CA LYS A 327 14.62 3.58 11.02
C LYS A 327 15.56 2.76 10.12
N GLU A 328 15.00 1.90 9.27
CA GLU A 328 15.74 1.04 8.35
C GLU A 328 16.51 1.87 7.31
N VAL A 329 15.79 2.76 6.61
CA VAL A 329 16.39 3.73 5.68
C VAL A 329 17.49 4.56 6.36
N PHE A 330 17.32 4.92 7.63
CA PHE A 330 18.34 5.65 8.38
C PHE A 330 19.56 4.80 8.77
N ALA A 331 19.39 3.50 9.03
CA ALA A 331 20.48 2.60 9.40
C ALA A 331 21.52 2.51 8.27
N PHE A 332 21.04 2.39 7.02
CA PHE A 332 21.91 2.29 5.84
C PHE A 332 22.25 3.64 5.20
N ASN A 333 21.30 4.56 5.15
CA ASN A 333 21.41 5.84 4.47
C ASN A 333 21.10 7.03 5.41
N PRO A 334 21.87 7.24 6.51
CA PRO A 334 21.55 8.24 7.54
C PRO A 334 21.57 9.70 7.04
N TRP A 335 22.07 9.94 5.83
CA TRP A 335 22.06 11.23 5.14
C TRP A 335 20.70 11.55 4.50
N LEU A 336 19.89 10.54 4.23
CA LEU A 336 18.55 10.62 3.68
C LEU A 336 17.57 10.94 4.81
N ASN A 337 16.64 11.87 4.56
CA ASN A 337 15.50 12.10 5.43
C ASN A 337 14.26 11.45 4.80
N TYR A 338 13.94 10.23 5.26
CA TYR A 338 12.72 9.55 4.84
C TYR A 338 11.51 10.32 5.39
N ALA A 339 10.87 11.06 4.49
CA ALA A 339 9.80 11.99 4.79
C ALA A 339 8.47 11.44 4.28
N LEU A 340 7.37 11.89 4.89
CA LEU A 340 6.04 11.36 4.60
C LEU A 340 5.70 11.31 3.09
N PRO A 341 6.03 12.31 2.24
CA PRO A 341 5.80 12.22 0.78
C PRO A 341 6.48 11.05 0.07
N ILE A 342 7.61 10.54 0.58
CA ILE A 342 8.32 9.39 0.00
C ILE A 342 7.62 8.08 0.39
N HIS A 343 7.20 7.97 1.65
CA HIS A 343 6.41 6.82 2.10
C HIS A 343 5.05 6.76 1.41
N ARG A 344 4.34 7.89 1.33
CA ARG A 344 3.03 7.99 0.69
C ARG A 344 3.09 7.71 -0.82
N ILE A 345 4.18 8.01 -1.53
CA ILE A 345 4.27 7.66 -2.95
C ILE A 345 4.51 6.15 -3.15
N ARG A 346 5.31 5.49 -2.30
CA ARG A 346 5.50 4.02 -2.30
C ARG A 346 4.18 3.29 -1.98
N GLU A 347 3.46 3.70 -0.93
CA GLU A 347 2.11 3.18 -0.61
C GLU A 347 1.10 3.29 -1.77
N LEU A 348 1.26 4.27 -2.68
CA LEU A 348 0.39 4.46 -3.85
C LEU A 348 0.74 3.50 -5.01
N GLY A 349 1.77 2.67 -4.85
CA GLY A 349 2.35 1.79 -5.86
C GLY A 349 3.31 2.52 -6.80
N PHE A 350 4.06 3.52 -6.34
CA PHE A 350 5.21 4.03 -7.09
C PHE A 350 6.47 3.25 -6.73
N HIS A 351 7.04 2.64 -7.76
CA HIS A 351 8.27 1.87 -7.68
C HIS A 351 9.34 2.46 -8.59
N ASP A 352 10.53 2.62 -8.03
CA ASP A 352 11.78 2.89 -8.73
C ASP A 352 12.85 2.10 -7.99
N ARG A 353 13.74 1.42 -8.72
CA ARG A 353 14.83 0.61 -8.17
C ARG A 353 15.60 1.32 -7.05
N VAL A 354 15.71 2.65 -7.07
CA VAL A 354 16.44 3.40 -6.04
C VAL A 354 15.66 3.55 -4.73
N PHE A 355 14.34 3.38 -4.70
CA PHE A 355 13.52 3.32 -3.50
C PHE A 355 13.44 1.93 -2.88
N ASP A 356 13.63 0.86 -3.65
CA ASP A 356 13.77 -0.50 -3.08
C ASP A 356 15.16 -0.72 -2.43
N LEU A 357 16.11 0.21 -2.63
CA LEU A 357 17.51 0.06 -2.20
C LEU A 357 17.90 0.90 -0.97
N ILE A 358 17.01 1.75 -0.46
CA ILE A 358 17.36 2.76 0.58
C ILE A 358 17.31 2.21 2.00
N ASP A 359 16.47 1.20 2.19
CA ASP A 359 16.17 0.37 3.35
C ASP A 359 17.02 -0.93 3.36
N GLU A 360 17.28 -1.55 2.20
CA GLU A 360 18.12 -2.75 2.09
C GLU A 360 19.61 -2.51 2.39
N ARG A 361 20.17 -1.43 1.82
CA ARG A 361 21.62 -1.24 1.79
C ARG A 361 22.06 0.20 1.66
N ARG A 362 23.34 0.43 1.95
CA ARG A 362 23.97 1.71 1.64
C ARG A 362 24.02 1.90 0.11
N LEU A 363 23.51 3.04 -0.36
CA LEU A 363 23.51 3.41 -1.77
C LEU A 363 24.94 3.57 -2.32
N THR A 364 25.15 3.32 -3.62
CA THR A 364 26.38 3.71 -4.32
C THR A 364 26.36 5.19 -4.70
N LYS A 365 27.48 5.77 -5.15
CA LYS A 365 27.49 7.15 -5.68
C LYS A 365 26.54 7.33 -6.87
N THR A 366 26.38 6.31 -7.70
CA THR A 366 25.42 6.28 -8.83
C THR A 366 23.98 6.23 -8.33
N ASP A 367 23.68 5.34 -7.37
CA ASP A 367 22.34 5.27 -6.77
C ASP A 367 21.98 6.60 -6.07
N VAL A 368 22.92 7.23 -5.36
CA VAL A 368 22.74 8.58 -4.75
C VAL A 368 22.38 9.63 -5.80
N ARG A 369 23.00 9.58 -6.99
CA ARG A 369 22.64 10.47 -8.11
C ARG A 369 21.20 10.20 -8.57
N GLN A 370 20.85 8.94 -8.81
CA GLN A 370 19.50 8.53 -9.25
C GLN A 370 18.44 8.97 -8.24
N TYR A 371 18.65 8.70 -6.94
CA TYR A 371 17.78 9.10 -5.85
C TYR A 371 17.55 10.62 -5.81
N CYS A 372 18.63 11.41 -5.90
CA CYS A 372 18.49 12.87 -5.89
C CYS A 372 17.85 13.39 -7.19
N GLN A 373 18.12 12.78 -8.34
CA GLN A 373 17.46 13.13 -9.60
C GLN A 373 15.95 12.87 -9.55
N LEU A 374 15.53 11.75 -8.93
CA LEU A 374 14.13 11.41 -8.70
C LEU A 374 13.45 12.40 -7.73
N LEU A 375 14.15 12.84 -6.67
CA LEU A 375 13.62 13.86 -5.76
C LEU A 375 13.50 15.24 -6.41
N PHE A 376 14.56 15.78 -7.03
CA PHE A 376 14.58 17.17 -7.49
C PHE A 376 14.07 17.35 -8.94
N GLY A 377 13.99 16.26 -9.71
CA GLY A 377 13.54 16.22 -11.10
C GLY A 377 14.68 16.42 -12.11
N GLN A 378 14.55 15.76 -13.26
CA GLN A 378 15.59 15.70 -14.31
C GLN A 378 16.03 17.09 -14.82
N ASP A 379 15.12 18.03 -15.05
CA ASP A 379 15.46 19.37 -15.53
C ASP A 379 16.42 20.14 -14.61
N ARG A 380 16.33 19.89 -13.29
CA ARG A 380 17.23 20.51 -12.30
C ARG A 380 18.55 19.75 -12.18
N PHE A 381 18.59 18.51 -12.66
CA PHE A 381 19.74 17.62 -12.70
C PHE A 381 20.57 17.71 -13.98
N ASP A 382 20.06 18.37 -15.03
CA ASP A 382 20.85 18.64 -16.23
C ASP A 382 22.12 19.45 -15.88
N GLY A 383 23.23 19.12 -16.54
CA GLY A 383 24.57 19.65 -16.23
C GLY A 383 25.12 19.32 -14.83
N THR A 384 24.41 18.59 -13.96
CA THR A 384 24.92 18.23 -12.62
C THR A 384 26.07 17.22 -12.76
N PRO A 385 27.27 17.48 -12.20
CA PRO A 385 28.42 16.59 -12.36
C PRO A 385 28.20 15.16 -11.87
N ASP A 386 28.85 14.19 -12.50
CA ASP A 386 28.79 12.79 -12.05
C ASP A 386 29.56 12.66 -10.71
N PRO A 387 28.94 12.17 -9.62
CA PRO A 387 29.60 12.00 -8.32
C PRO A 387 30.79 11.03 -8.31
N ALA A 388 30.88 10.13 -9.29
CA ALA A 388 32.04 9.25 -9.47
C ALA A 388 33.26 10.00 -10.03
N VAL A 389 33.04 11.07 -10.80
CA VAL A 389 34.09 11.87 -11.47
C VAL A 389 34.40 13.15 -10.67
N ASP A 390 33.37 13.93 -10.33
CA ASP A 390 33.48 15.17 -9.55
C ASP A 390 32.45 15.19 -8.40
N TRP A 391 32.87 14.59 -7.29
CA TRP A 391 32.09 14.59 -6.06
C TRP A 391 31.83 16.00 -5.51
N ASN A 392 32.76 16.94 -5.67
CA ASN A 392 32.64 18.27 -5.09
C ASN A 392 31.67 19.16 -5.88
N GLY A 393 31.72 19.12 -7.21
CA GLY A 393 30.76 19.77 -8.08
C GLY A 393 29.35 19.18 -7.95
N PHE A 394 29.22 17.85 -7.87
CA PHE A 394 27.95 17.19 -7.58
C PHE A 394 27.32 17.70 -6.27
N ILE A 395 28.13 17.74 -5.21
CA ILE A 395 27.72 18.23 -3.90
C ILE A 395 27.35 19.73 -3.92
N ALA A 396 28.10 20.57 -4.63
CA ALA A 396 27.79 21.99 -4.77
C ALA A 396 26.49 22.24 -5.57
N ALA A 397 26.16 21.35 -6.52
CA ALA A 397 24.85 21.37 -7.19
C ALA A 397 23.73 20.97 -6.23
N LEU A 398 23.90 19.88 -5.47
CA LEU A 398 22.92 19.45 -4.45
C LEU A 398 22.68 20.51 -3.36
N GLU A 399 23.71 21.24 -2.92
CA GLU A 399 23.56 22.33 -1.94
C GLU A 399 22.65 23.44 -2.47
N LYS A 400 22.79 23.81 -3.75
CA LYS A 400 21.91 24.79 -4.41
C LYS A 400 20.48 24.26 -4.55
N MET A 401 20.29 23.00 -4.91
CA MET A 401 18.96 22.42 -5.07
C MET A 401 18.23 22.31 -3.73
N SER A 402 18.89 21.75 -2.72
CA SER A 402 18.31 21.55 -1.39
C SER A 402 18.05 22.86 -0.62
N TYR A 403 18.67 23.98 -1.00
CA TYR A 403 18.40 25.28 -0.40
C TYR A 403 17.00 25.82 -0.77
N GLY A 404 16.48 25.45 -1.94
CA GLY A 404 15.16 25.88 -2.42
C GLY A 404 13.98 25.06 -1.89
N GLU A 405 14.22 23.90 -1.27
CA GLU A 405 13.16 23.01 -0.78
C GLU A 405 12.72 23.33 0.65
N GLU A 406 11.43 23.11 0.92
CA GLU A 406 10.92 23.13 2.29
C GLU A 406 11.44 21.94 3.11
N LYS A 407 11.78 22.20 4.38
CA LYS A 407 12.28 21.19 5.31
C LYS A 407 11.15 20.30 5.81
N GLN A 408 11.19 19.03 5.43
CA GLN A 408 10.22 18.02 5.83
C GLN A 408 10.49 17.47 7.23
N TRP A 409 9.46 17.01 7.92
CA TRP A 409 9.61 16.31 9.20
C TRP A 409 10.49 15.08 9.04
N ASN A 410 11.49 14.93 9.91
CA ASN A 410 12.34 13.75 10.00
C ASN A 410 11.94 12.93 11.23
N PRO A 411 11.40 11.71 11.08
CA PRO A 411 10.91 10.91 12.20
C PRO A 411 12.03 10.57 13.20
N ILE A 412 13.23 10.25 12.71
CA ILE A 412 14.37 9.85 13.55
C ILE A 412 14.85 10.96 14.49
N SER A 413 15.02 12.19 13.99
CA SER A 413 15.48 13.33 14.81
C SER A 413 14.36 14.19 15.38
N LYS A 414 13.09 13.84 15.09
CA LYS A 414 11.86 14.51 15.52
C LYS A 414 11.88 16.03 15.28
N LYS A 415 12.38 16.44 14.11
CA LYS A 415 12.61 17.84 13.68
C LYS A 415 12.48 17.99 12.17
N ASN A 416 12.12 19.17 11.68
CA ASN A 416 12.15 19.46 10.24
C ASN A 416 13.60 19.54 9.72
N LYS A 417 13.91 18.79 8.66
CA LYS A 417 15.23 18.64 8.02
C LYS A 417 15.08 18.73 6.50
N PRO A 418 16.14 19.11 5.75
CA PRO A 418 16.16 18.91 4.30
C PRO A 418 16.01 17.41 3.98
N LEU A 419 15.46 17.08 2.80
CA LEU A 419 15.36 15.70 2.31
C LEU A 419 16.74 15.02 2.16
N VAL A 420 17.77 15.81 1.84
CA VAL A 420 19.16 15.36 1.70
C VAL A 420 20.05 16.14 2.68
N SER A 421 20.63 15.44 3.65
CA SER A 421 21.57 16.03 4.61
C SER A 421 22.98 16.07 4.01
N ILE A 422 23.30 17.15 3.31
CA ILE A 422 24.61 17.32 2.63
C ILE A 422 25.81 17.09 3.57
N GLN A 423 25.75 17.57 4.81
CA GLN A 423 26.83 17.35 5.79
C GLN A 423 27.07 15.87 6.07
N LYS A 424 26.01 15.06 6.18
CA LYS A 424 26.13 13.62 6.35
C LYS A 424 26.56 12.96 5.04
N LEU A 425 26.00 13.35 3.90
CA LEU A 425 26.37 12.84 2.58
C LEU A 425 27.88 13.03 2.30
N LYS A 426 28.43 14.20 2.65
CA LYS A 426 29.88 14.50 2.65
C LYS A 426 30.69 13.56 3.55
N ARG A 427 30.20 13.25 4.75
CA ARG A 427 30.87 12.30 5.69
C ARG A 427 30.79 10.85 5.23
N THR A 428 29.68 10.47 4.59
CA THR A 428 29.43 9.11 4.13
C THR A 428 30.24 8.80 2.86
N TYR A 429 30.17 9.67 1.83
CA TYR A 429 30.69 9.40 0.48
C TYR A 429 31.82 10.34 0.02
N GLY A 430 32.09 11.41 0.76
CA GLY A 430 33.28 12.21 0.52
C GLY A 430 34.50 11.32 0.65
N ASN A 431 35.45 11.48 -0.26
CA ASN A 431 36.70 10.75 -0.17
C ASN A 431 37.32 11.05 1.21
N SER A 432 37.78 10.02 1.91
CA SER A 432 38.73 10.16 3.00
C SER A 432 40.00 10.77 2.40
N GLY A 433 40.01 12.11 2.33
CA GLY A 433 41.14 12.88 1.84
C GLY A 433 42.35 12.47 2.66
N CYS A 434 43.39 12.06 1.93
CA CYS A 434 44.69 11.68 2.45
C CYS A 434 45.04 12.47 3.72
N VAL A 435 45.12 11.77 4.85
CA VAL A 435 45.89 12.26 5.99
C VAL A 435 47.35 12.18 5.54
N ILE A 436 47.80 13.24 4.86
CA ILE A 436 49.23 13.53 4.78
C ILE A 436 49.66 13.76 6.22
N MET A 437 50.67 12.99 6.64
CA MET A 437 51.13 12.83 8.03
C MET A 437 51.41 14.15 8.73
#